data_AF-A0A2T6NBT0-F1
#
_entry.id   AF-A0A2T6NBT0-F1
#
_cell.length_a   1.000
_cell.length_b   1.000
_cell.length_c   1.000
_cell.angle_alpha   90.00
_cell.angle_beta   90.00
_cell.angle_gamma   90.00
#
_symmetry.space_group_name_H-M   'P 1'
#
loop_
_entity.id
_entity.type
_entity.pdbx_description
1 polymer ?
#
loop_
_entity_poly.entity_id
_entity_poly.type
_entity_poly.pdbx_seq_one_letter_code
_entity_poly.pdbx_strand_id
1 'polypeptide(L)' 'MRKLMLDLSWHDEAGVKYRARVLPIDVVTRDRAEFLVLKQKDGAIESVRLDRIVEAYSVDSGESLLD' A
#
# COMPACT_ATOMS: atom_id res chain seq x y z
N MET A 1 -4.03 -13.00 10.62
CA MET A 1 -3.34 -11.71 10.45
C MET A 1 -4.39 -10.66 10.08
N ARG A 2 -4.51 -9.58 10.87
CA ARG A 2 -5.48 -8.49 10.62
C ARG A 2 -5.05 -7.76 9.36
N LYS A 3 -5.92 -7.69 8.34
CA LYS A 3 -5.63 -6.94 7.11
C LYS A 3 -5.74 -5.44 7.43
N LEU A 4 -4.62 -4.82 7.75
CA LEU A 4 -4.52 -3.38 7.98
C LEU A 4 -4.60 -2.67 6.63
N MET A 5 -5.56 -1.76 6.48
CA MET A 5 -5.63 -0.89 5.32
C MET A 5 -4.51 0.16 5.44
N LEU A 6 -3.81 0.43 4.35
CA LEU A 6 -2.74 1.42 4.31
C LEU A 6 -3.20 2.64 3.53
N ASP A 7 -2.94 3.83 4.04
CA ASP A 7 -2.93 5.06 3.27
C ASP A 7 -1.52 5.22 2.71
N LEU A 8 -1.37 4.88 1.43
CA LEU A 8 -0.09 4.78 0.74
C LEU A 8 0.08 5.96 -0.20
N SER A 9 1.23 6.61 -0.15
CA SER A 9 1.67 7.60 -1.14
C SER A 9 2.93 7.12 -1.84
N TRP A 10 2.94 7.12 -3.17
CA TRP A 10 4.07 6.66 -3.97
C TRP A 10 4.23 7.49 -5.24
N HIS A 11 5.40 7.43 -5.86
CA HIS A 11 5.62 7.98 -7.19
C HIS A 11 5.51 6.88 -8.26
N ASP A 12 4.91 7.22 -9.40
CA ASP A 12 4.95 6.35 -10.57
C ASP A 12 6.29 6.48 -11.33
N GLU A 13 6.36 5.90 -12.54
CA GLU A 13 7.54 5.99 -13.40
C GLU A 13 7.80 7.40 -13.93
N ALA A 14 6.77 8.21 -14.10
CA ALA A 14 6.88 9.59 -14.52
C ALA A 14 7.20 10.56 -13.36
N GLY A 15 7.27 10.06 -12.11
CA GLY A 15 7.50 10.88 -10.91
C GLY A 15 6.25 11.58 -10.38
N VAL A 16 5.07 11.24 -10.88
CA VAL A 16 3.77 11.74 -10.40
C VAL A 16 3.46 11.09 -9.06
N LYS A 17 3.12 11.93 -8.06
CA LYS A 17 2.72 11.46 -6.73
C LYS A 17 1.28 10.95 -6.77
N TYR A 18 1.10 9.69 -6.44
CA TYR A 18 -0.19 9.06 -6.19
C TYR A 18 -0.38 8.86 -4.68
N ARG A 19 -1.63 8.94 -4.23
CA ARG A 19 -2.03 8.60 -2.87
C ARG A 19 -3.35 7.85 -2.90
N ALA A 20 -3.38 6.66 -2.31
CA ALA A 20 -4.58 5.85 -2.25
C ALA A 20 -4.62 5.00 -0.98
N ARG A 21 -5.85 4.67 -0.57
CA ARG A 21 -6.04 3.65 0.47
C ARG A 21 -6.07 2.27 -0.18
N VAL A 22 -5.15 1.43 0.23
CA VAL A 22 -4.88 0.13 -0.38
C VAL A 22 -4.84 -0.95 0.70
N LEU A 23 -5.13 -2.18 0.30
CA LEU A 23 -4.97 -3.33 1.17
C LEU A 23 -3.67 -4.06 0.79
N PRO A 24 -2.63 -4.03 1.64
CA PRO A 24 -1.41 -4.78 1.38
C PRO A 24 -1.73 -6.28 1.40
N ILE A 25 -1.28 -6.98 0.37
CA ILE A 25 -1.45 -8.43 0.22
C ILE A 25 -0.15 -9.12 0.60
N ASP A 26 0.95 -8.76 -0.06
CA ASP A 26 2.24 -9.42 0.07
C ASP A 26 3.39 -8.50 -0.38
N VAL A 27 4.63 -8.88 -0.08
CA VAL A 27 5.83 -8.21 -0.58
C VAL A 27 6.65 -9.22 -1.36
N VAL A 28 6.85 -8.96 -2.65
CA VAL A 28 7.57 -9.85 -3.55
C VAL A 28 8.87 -9.20 -4.01
N THR A 29 9.94 -9.98 -4.08
CA THR A 29 11.21 -9.54 -4.67
C THR A 29 11.31 -10.04 -6.11
N ARG A 30 11.49 -9.13 -7.06
CA ARG A 30 11.68 -9.44 -8.49
C ARG A 30 12.76 -8.53 -9.06
N ASP A 31 13.65 -9.07 -9.88
CA ASP A 31 14.71 -8.28 -10.53
C ASP A 31 15.56 -7.45 -9.54
N ARG A 32 15.86 -8.03 -8.37
CA ARG A 32 16.55 -7.37 -7.24
C ARG A 32 15.85 -6.13 -6.67
N ALA A 33 14.58 -5.91 -6.99
CA ALA A 33 13.76 -4.87 -6.40
C ALA A 33 12.58 -5.49 -5.63
N GLU A 34 12.18 -4.80 -4.56
CA GLU A 34 11.04 -5.20 -3.73
C GLU A 34 9.78 -4.47 -4.17
N PHE A 35 8.68 -5.21 -4.24
CA PHE A 35 7.37 -4.72 -4.67
C PHE A 35 6.31 -5.10 -3.65
N LEU A 36 5.52 -4.11 -3.23
CA LEU A 36 4.33 -4.29 -2.41
C LEU A 36 3.17 -4.62 -3.33
N VAL A 37 2.66 -5.85 -3.23
CA VAL A 37 1.42 -6.25 -3.88
C VAL A 37 0.27 -5.74 -3.03
N LEU A 38 -0.58 -4.93 -3.64
CA LEU A 38 -1.69 -4.27 -2.98
C LEU A 38 -2.98 -4.46 -3.76
N LYS A 39 -4.10 -4.44 -3.05
CA LYS A 39 -5.45 -4.45 -3.61
C LYS A 39 -6.07 -3.08 -3.43
N GLN A 40 -6.48 -2.48 -4.54
CA GLN A 40 -7.22 -1.22 -4.54
C GLN A 40 -8.69 -1.44 -4.17
N LYS A 41 -9.42 -0.34 -3.90
CA LYS A 41 -10.83 -0.39 -3.50
C LYS A 41 -11.74 -0.95 -4.59
N ASP A 42 -11.42 -0.75 -5.87
CA ASP A 42 -12.17 -1.32 -6.99
C ASP A 42 -11.97 -2.85 -7.12
N GLY A 43 -10.96 -3.39 -6.45
CA GLY A 43 -10.61 -4.80 -6.47
C GLY A 43 -9.40 -5.12 -7.35
N ALA A 44 -8.90 -4.17 -8.15
CA ALA A 44 -7.66 -4.30 -8.91
C ALA A 44 -6.48 -4.62 -7.99
N ILE A 45 -5.64 -5.54 -8.46
CA ILE A 45 -4.37 -5.87 -7.82
C ILE A 45 -3.28 -5.10 -8.57
N GLU A 46 -2.47 -4.36 -7.81
CA GLU A 46 -1.34 -3.62 -8.33
C GLU A 46 -0.09 -3.94 -7.52
N SER A 47 1.08 -3.74 -8.11
CA SER A 47 2.37 -3.90 -7.46
C SER A 47 3.16 -2.60 -7.52
N VAL A 48 3.47 -2.03 -6.36
CA VAL A 48 4.23 -0.78 -6.25
C VAL A 48 5.61 -1.07 -5.71
N ARG A 49 6.66 -0.53 -6.35
CA ARG A 49 8.04 -0.68 -5.84
C ARG A 49 8.17 -0.01 -4.48
N LEU A 50 8.78 -0.70 -3.52
CA LEU A 50 8.98 -0.16 -2.16
C LEU A 50 9.81 1.12 -2.18
N ASP A 51 10.85 1.16 -3.01
CA ASP A 51 11.73 2.33 -3.21
C ASP A 51 10.99 3.59 -3.71
N ARG A 52 9.80 3.43 -4.30
CA ARG A 52 8.98 4.56 -4.78
C ARG A 52 7.91 5.01 -3.78
N ILE A 53 7.75 4.29 -2.67
CA ILE A 53 6.83 4.67 -1.61
C ILE A 53 7.43 5.84 -0.84
N VAL A 54 6.68 6.93 -0.78
CA VAL A 54 7.08 8.14 -0.05
C VAL A 54 6.60 8.05 1.40
N GLU A 55 5.36 7.62 1.57
CA GLU A 55 4.68 7.59 2.88
C GLU A 55 3.74 6.38 2.93
N ALA A 56 3.74 5.67 4.05
CA ALA A 56 2.82 4.55 4.29
C ALA A 56 2.30 4.65 5.73
N TYR A 57 1.00 4.93 5.86
CA TYR A 57 0.34 5.00 7.17
C TYR A 57 -0.67 3.87 7.30
N SER A 58 -0.64 3.15 8.42
CA SER A 58 -1.71 2.24 8.78
C SER A 58 -2.97 3.04 9.09
N VAL A 59 -4.00 2.87 8.28
CA VAL A 59 -5.36 3.31 8.61
C VAL A 59 -5.92 2.22 9.48
N ASP A 60 -5.72 2.38 10.79
CA ASP A 60 -6.55 1.65 11.74
C ASP A 60 -7.97 2.18 11.54
N SER A 61 -8.82 1.38 10.88
CA SER A 61 -10.26 1.58 10.99
C SER A 61 -10.58 1.36 12.45
N GLY A 62 -10.54 2.44 13.23
CA GLY A 62 -10.64 2.40 14.67
C GLY A 62 -11.70 1.43 15.15
N GLU A 63 -11.27 0.27 15.64
CA GLU A 63 -11.89 -0.26 16.84
C GLU A 63 -11.31 0.59 17.97
N SER A 64 -11.86 1.78 18.16
CA SER A 64 -11.84 2.43 19.46
C SER A 64 -12.73 1.56 20.35
N LEU A 65 -12.12 0.51 20.91
CA LEU A 65 -12.73 -0.42 21.85
C LEU A 65 -12.70 0.23 23.24
N LEU A 66 -13.40 1.36 23.38
CA LEU A 66 -13.71 2.10 24.62
C LEU A 66 -14.97 2.93 24.26
N ASP A 67 -16.17 2.73 24.79
CA ASP A 67 -16.61 2.46 26.17
C ASP A 67 -17.94 1.67 26.14
#